data_AF-L1PRX6-F1
#
_entry.id   AF-L1PRX6-F1
#
_cell.length_a   1.000
_cell.length_b   1.000
_cell.length_c   1.000
_cell.angle_alpha   90.00
_cell.angle_beta   90.00
_cell.angle_gamma   90.00
#
_symmetry.space_group_name_H-M   'P 1'
#
loop_
_entity.id
_entity.type
_entity.pdbx_description
1 polymer ?
#
loop_
_entity_poly.entity_id
_entity_poly.type
_entity_poly.pdbx_seq_one_letter_code
_entity_poly.pdbx_strand_id
1 'polypeptide(L)'
;MKKEEANKDEQFYTEIRQIIETARNNAIRSVDFSRVQMYWLLGKRIFEEEQQGKDRADYGAYLIRNLAEELTPLYGSGFSVRQLEQSRRFYRMYPIANALRSQLNWTQYRLLIQKK
;
A
#
# COMPACT_ATOMS: atom_id res chain seq x y z
N MET A 1 7.32 2.84 -51.00
CA MET A 1 6.73 1.49 -50.82
C MET A 1 7.43 0.65 -49.76
N LYS A 2 8.53 -0.10 -50.01
CA LYS A 2 9.10 -1.01 -48.97
C LYS A 2 9.48 -0.35 -47.62
N LYS A 3 9.93 0.91 -47.65
CA LYS A 3 10.29 1.68 -46.44
C LYS A 3 9.07 2.20 -45.66
N GLU A 4 7.93 2.38 -46.32
CA GLU A 4 6.68 2.83 -45.70
C GLU A 4 5.93 1.67 -45.05
N GLU A 5 6.01 0.48 -45.64
CA GLU A 5 5.45 -0.76 -45.06
C GLU A 5 6.22 -1.17 -43.79
N ALA A 6 7.56 -1.14 -43.81
CA ALA A 6 8.37 -1.44 -42.63
C ALA A 6 8.13 -0.45 -41.45
N ASN A 7 7.83 0.81 -41.75
CA ASN A 7 7.51 1.83 -40.73
C ASN A 7 6.10 1.62 -40.13
N LYS A 8 5.14 1.13 -40.93
CA LYS A 8 3.82 0.74 -40.41
C LYS A 8 3.89 -0.45 -39.47
N ASP A 9 4.71 -1.45 -39.79
CA ASP A 9 4.90 -2.61 -38.92
C ASP A 9 5.55 -2.19 -37.59
N GLU A 10 6.56 -1.32 -37.62
CA GLU A 10 7.20 -0.79 -36.41
C GLU A 10 6.24 0.03 -35.53
N GLN A 11 5.39 0.86 -36.14
CA GLN A 11 4.34 1.59 -35.43
C GLN A 11 3.32 0.63 -34.80
N PHE A 12 2.85 -0.36 -35.55
CA PHE A 12 1.91 -1.36 -35.06
C PHE A 12 2.47 -2.17 -33.87
N TYR A 13 3.73 -2.63 -33.97
CA TYR A 13 4.40 -3.31 -32.85
C TYR A 13 4.58 -2.39 -31.64
N THR A 14 4.87 -1.11 -31.87
CA THR A 14 4.99 -0.12 -30.79
C THR A 14 3.66 0.10 -30.09
N GLU A 15 2.56 0.22 -30.82
CA GLU A 15 1.21 0.37 -30.27
C GLU A 15 0.80 -0.85 -29.44
N ILE A 16 1.01 -2.08 -29.96
CA ILE A 16 0.74 -3.31 -29.20
C ILE A 16 1.54 -3.32 -27.90
N ARG A 17 2.83 -2.99 -27.96
CA ARG A 17 3.68 -2.92 -26.77
C ARG A 17 3.16 -1.89 -25.78
N GLN A 18 2.74 -0.71 -26.23
CA GLN A 18 2.19 0.33 -25.37
C GLN A 18 0.90 -0.11 -24.68
N ILE A 19 0.01 -0.84 -25.38
CA ILE A 19 -1.21 -1.40 -24.79
C ILE A 19 -0.85 -2.39 -23.66
N ILE A 20 0.08 -3.30 -23.90
CA ILE A 20 0.53 -4.29 -22.92
C ILE A 20 1.14 -3.60 -21.68
N GLU A 21 2.06 -2.66 -21.91
CA GLU A 21 2.73 -1.95 -20.81
C GLU A 21 1.76 -1.06 -20.03
N THR A 22 0.79 -0.43 -20.71
CA THR A 22 -0.27 0.34 -20.04
C THR A 22 -1.14 -0.55 -19.16
N ALA A 23 -1.56 -1.72 -19.66
CA ALA A 23 -2.35 -2.68 -18.88
C ALA A 23 -1.58 -3.19 -17.65
N ARG A 24 -0.30 -3.54 -17.82
CA ARG A 24 0.57 -3.96 -16.71
C ARG A 24 0.71 -2.87 -15.65
N ASN A 25 1.01 -1.64 -16.08
CA ASN A 25 1.16 -0.51 -15.17
C ASN A 25 -0.13 -0.21 -14.40
N ASN A 26 -1.29 -0.31 -15.05
CA ASN A 26 -2.58 -0.13 -14.40
C ASN A 26 -2.86 -1.21 -13.36
N ALA A 27 -2.54 -2.48 -13.65
CA ALA A 27 -2.68 -3.57 -12.70
C ALA A 27 -1.79 -3.36 -11.46
N ILE A 28 -0.52 -2.99 -11.67
CA ILE A 28 0.43 -2.71 -10.57
C ILE A 28 -0.10 -1.57 -9.70
N ARG A 29 -0.54 -0.45 -10.30
CA ARG A 29 -1.11 0.70 -9.57
C ARG A 29 -2.35 0.32 -8.77
N SER A 30 -3.23 -0.51 -9.34
CA SER A 30 -4.44 -0.98 -8.66
C SER A 30 -4.11 -1.83 -7.42
N VAL A 31 -3.14 -2.73 -7.55
CA VAL A 31 -2.64 -3.56 -6.44
C VAL A 31 -1.99 -2.68 -5.36
N ASP A 32 -1.15 -1.72 -5.76
CA ASP A 32 -0.50 -0.82 -4.81
C ASP A 32 -1.50 0.07 -4.06
N PHE A 33 -2.51 0.59 -4.76
CA PHE A 33 -3.57 1.37 -4.13
C PHE A 33 -4.38 0.53 -3.13
N SER A 34 -4.77 -0.68 -3.52
CA SER A 34 -5.46 -1.62 -2.64
C SER A 34 -4.62 -1.94 -1.38
N ARG A 35 -3.30 -2.09 -1.55
CA ARG A 35 -2.38 -2.32 -0.43
C ARG A 35 -2.29 -1.11 0.51
N VAL A 36 -2.28 0.11 -0.03
CA VAL A 36 -2.32 1.35 0.79
C VAL A 36 -3.61 1.42 1.59
N GLN A 37 -4.76 1.15 0.96
CA GLN A 37 -6.06 1.13 1.66
C GLN A 37 -6.09 0.07 2.77
N MET A 38 -5.58 -1.13 2.49
CA MET A 38 -5.47 -2.20 3.49
C MET A 38 -4.66 -1.74 4.73
N TYR A 39 -3.45 -1.20 4.53
CA TYR A 39 -2.64 -0.75 5.66
C TYR A 39 -3.28 0.42 6.42
N TRP A 40 -3.98 1.32 5.72
CA TRP A 40 -4.73 2.39 6.37
C TRP A 40 -5.87 1.86 7.23
N LEU A 41 -6.67 0.92 6.71
CA LEU A 41 -7.79 0.30 7.42
C LEU A 41 -7.32 -0.50 8.64
N LEU A 42 -6.20 -1.24 8.51
CA LEU A 42 -5.57 -1.92 9.64
C LEU A 42 -5.16 -0.92 10.71
N GLY A 43 -4.52 0.19 10.30
CA GLY A 43 -4.15 1.27 11.20
C GLY A 43 -5.33 1.86 11.96
N LYS A 44 -6.45 2.11 11.25
CA LYS A 44 -7.71 2.57 11.83
C LYS A 44 -8.23 1.59 12.87
N ARG A 45 -8.33 0.30 12.51
CA ARG A 45 -8.89 -0.73 13.39
C ARG A 45 -8.05 -0.92 14.66
N ILE A 46 -6.72 -0.91 14.53
CA ILE A 46 -5.79 -0.97 15.67
C ILE A 46 -5.98 0.24 16.57
N PHE A 47 -6.02 1.46 15.99
CA PHE A 47 -6.20 2.68 16.77
C PHE A 47 -7.55 2.70 17.52
N GLU A 48 -8.64 2.29 16.89
CA GLU A 48 -9.96 2.20 17.52
C GLU A 48 -9.98 1.19 18.67
N GLU A 49 -9.32 0.04 18.52
CA GLU A 49 -9.22 -0.96 19.59
C GLU A 49 -8.40 -0.44 20.78
N GLU A 50 -7.28 0.25 20.51
CA GLU A 50 -6.45 0.86 21.55
C GLU A 50 -7.23 1.90 22.37
N GLN A 51 -8.12 2.67 21.74
CA GLN A 51 -8.95 3.66 22.44
C GLN A 51 -10.01 3.02 23.36
N GLN A 52 -10.51 1.84 23.00
CA GLN A 52 -11.42 1.08 23.86
C GLN A 52 -10.67 0.46 25.06
N GLY A 53 -9.39 0.15 24.88
CA GLY A 53 -8.45 -0.31 25.91
C GLY A 53 -7.86 0.81 26.78
N LYS A 54 -8.65 1.82 27.17
CA LYS A 54 -8.33 2.90 28.15
C LYS A 54 -6.84 3.13 28.43
N ASP A 55 -6.19 3.97 27.62
CA ASP A 55 -4.96 4.74 27.91
C ASP A 55 -3.77 3.97 28.54
N ARG A 56 -3.65 2.66 28.31
CA ARG A 56 -2.43 1.93 28.66
C ARG A 56 -1.53 1.88 27.45
N ALA A 57 -0.45 2.67 27.48
CA ALA A 57 0.60 2.61 26.46
C ALA A 57 1.09 1.17 26.21
N ASP A 58 1.11 0.35 27.26
CA ASP A 58 1.50 -1.06 27.20
C ASP A 58 0.49 -1.96 26.48
N TYR A 59 -0.80 -1.60 26.49
CA TYR A 59 -1.86 -2.38 25.83
C TYR A 59 -1.71 -2.36 24.30
N GLY A 60 -1.43 -1.18 23.73
CA GLY A 60 -1.22 -1.07 22.28
C GLY A 60 0.02 -1.84 21.80
N ALA A 61 1.10 -1.84 22.58
CA ALA A 61 2.29 -2.62 22.27
C ALA A 61 2.02 -4.13 22.31
N TYR A 62 1.23 -4.59 23.29
CA TYR A 62 0.81 -5.99 23.41
C TYR A 62 -0.12 -6.41 22.25
N LEU A 63 -1.13 -5.60 21.94
CA LEU A 63 -2.08 -5.84 20.85
C LEU A 63 -1.35 -6.04 19.51
N ILE A 64 -0.44 -5.12 19.16
CA ILE A 64 0.30 -5.19 17.91
C ILE A 64 1.22 -6.42 17.87
N ARG A 65 1.83 -6.77 19.00
CA ARG A 65 2.68 -7.96 19.09
C ARG A 65 1.89 -9.24 18.82
N ASN A 66 0.75 -9.42 19.49
CA ASN A 66 -0.12 -10.58 19.28
C ASN A 66 -0.60 -10.66 17.83
N LEU A 67 -1.05 -9.54 17.27
CA LEU A 67 -1.47 -9.49 15.87
C LEU A 67 -0.33 -9.90 14.92
N ALA A 68 0.90 -9.46 15.18
CA ALA A 68 2.04 -9.85 14.36
C ALA A 68 2.37 -11.35 14.50
N GLU A 69 2.29 -11.90 15.71
CA GLU A 69 2.52 -13.33 15.97
C GLU A 69 1.53 -14.22 15.22
N GLU A 70 0.26 -13.79 15.11
CA GLU A 70 -0.76 -14.52 14.36
C GLU A 70 -0.69 -14.28 12.84
N LEU A 71 -0.49 -13.04 12.41
CA LEU A 71 -0.59 -12.67 10.99
C LEU A 71 0.70 -12.94 10.20
N THR A 72 1.87 -12.82 10.81
CA THR A 72 3.15 -12.99 10.10
C THR A 72 3.34 -14.41 9.55
N PRO A 73 3.02 -15.50 10.28
CA PRO A 73 3.10 -16.86 9.73
C PRO A 73 2.12 -17.10 8.56
N LEU A 74 0.96 -16.44 8.58
CA LEU A 74 -0.09 -16.62 7.56
C LEU A 74 0.15 -15.80 6.30
N TYR A 75 0.62 -14.56 6.45
CA TYR A 75 0.66 -13.57 5.37
C TYR A 75 2.07 -13.01 5.11
N GLY A 76 3.07 -13.47 5.85
CA GLY A 76 4.47 -13.11 5.69
C GLY A 76 4.86 -11.78 6.34
N SER A 77 6.09 -11.34 6.02
CA SER A 77 6.76 -10.19 6.66
C SER A 77 6.06 -8.84 6.50
N GLY A 78 5.10 -8.76 5.57
CA GLY A 78 4.21 -7.61 5.37
C GLY A 78 3.31 -7.28 6.57
N PHE A 79 3.22 -8.19 7.55
CA PHE A 79 2.39 -8.07 8.75
C PHE A 79 3.19 -8.21 10.06
N SER A 80 4.50 -7.99 9.99
CA SER A 80 5.34 -7.90 11.18
C SER A 80 4.92 -6.75 12.12
N VAL A 81 5.36 -6.83 13.38
CA VAL A 81 5.15 -5.78 14.41
C VAL A 81 5.43 -4.38 13.84
N ARG A 82 6.58 -4.22 13.18
CA ARG A 82 7.00 -2.96 12.56
C ARG A 82 6.03 -2.47 11.47
N GLN A 83 5.45 -3.36 10.67
CA GLN A 83 4.48 -2.97 9.63
C GLN A 83 3.13 -2.58 10.23
N LEU A 84 2.67 -3.30 11.25
CA LEU A 84 1.44 -2.97 11.97
C LEU A 84 1.56 -1.65 12.76
N GLU A 85 2.71 -1.39 13.39
CA GLU A 85 3.00 -0.09 14.01
C GLU A 85 2.98 1.05 12.99
N GLN A 86 3.60 0.84 11.82
CA GLN A 86 3.56 1.82 10.74
C GLN A 86 2.14 2.04 10.23
N SER A 87 1.33 0.98 10.14
CA SER A 87 -0.09 1.07 9.77
C SER A 87 -0.87 1.92 10.78
N ARG A 88 -0.69 1.67 12.09
CA ARG A 88 -1.27 2.52 13.15
C ARG A 88 -0.85 3.99 13.02
N ARG A 89 0.45 4.25 12.84
CA ARG A 89 0.96 5.61 12.64
C ARG A 89 0.38 6.26 11.37
N PHE A 90 0.22 5.47 10.31
CA PHE A 90 -0.33 5.92 9.05
C PHE A 90 -1.73 6.50 9.23
N TYR A 91 -2.62 5.76 9.90
CA TYR A 91 -3.96 6.25 10.19
C TYR A 91 -3.94 7.49 11.09
N ARG A 92 -3.14 7.47 12.17
CA ARG A 92 -3.03 8.64 13.08
C ARG A 92 -2.60 9.91 12.36
N MET A 93 -1.74 9.78 11.35
CA MET A 93 -1.21 10.91 10.58
C MET A 93 -2.16 11.36 9.46
N TYR A 94 -2.92 10.43 8.89
CA TYR A 94 -3.86 10.68 7.80
C TYR A 94 -5.25 10.10 8.12
N PRO A 95 -5.99 10.64 9.09
CA PRO A 95 -7.26 10.05 9.55
C PRO A 95 -8.40 10.16 8.52
N ILE A 96 -8.22 10.95 7.46
CA ILE A 96 -9.22 11.16 6.40
C ILE A 96 -8.81 10.34 5.18
N ALA A 97 -9.65 9.39 4.75
CA ALA A 97 -9.37 8.51 3.62
C ALA A 97 -9.11 9.26 2.30
N ASN A 98 -9.74 10.42 2.08
CA ASN A 98 -9.49 11.27 0.90
C ASN A 98 -8.07 11.86 0.86
N ALA A 99 -7.30 11.79 1.96
CA ALA A 99 -5.87 12.13 1.95
C ALA A 99 -5.01 11.04 1.26
N LEU A 100 -5.58 9.87 1.00
CA LEU A 100 -4.93 8.74 0.33
C LEU A 100 -4.98 8.94 -1.18
N ARG A 101 -3.87 9.41 -1.75
CA ARG A 101 -3.70 9.63 -3.20
C ARG A 101 -3.43 8.30 -3.88
N SER A 102 -4.20 7.99 -4.92
CA SER A 102 -4.04 6.77 -5.74
C SER A 102 -2.70 6.68 -6.47
N GLN A 103 -2.02 7.81 -6.63
CA GLN A 103 -0.69 7.88 -7.25
C GLN A 103 0.43 7.47 -6.30
N LEU A 104 0.16 7.38 -5.00
CA LEU A 104 1.17 7.05 -3.99
C LEU A 104 1.03 5.60 -3.55
N ASN A 105 2.12 4.83 -3.66
CA ASN A 105 2.20 3.47 -3.13
C ASN A 105 2.64 3.46 -1.66
N TRP A 106 2.59 2.28 -1.04
CA TRP A 106 2.92 2.09 0.37
C TRP A 106 4.33 2.57 0.74
N THR A 107 5.31 2.35 -0.14
CA THR A 107 6.71 2.77 0.10
C THR A 107 6.82 4.29 0.17
N GLN A 108 6.12 5.01 -0.70
CA GLN A 108 6.08 6.47 -0.67
C GLN A 108 5.40 6.98 0.60
N TYR A 109 4.29 6.38 1.02
CA TYR A 109 3.64 6.72 2.29
C TYR A 109 4.53 6.45 3.51
N ARG A 110 5.26 5.34 3.53
CA ARG A 110 6.23 5.06 4.61
C ARG A 110 7.28 6.16 4.74
N LEU A 111 7.78 6.70 3.63
CA LEU A 111 8.74 7.80 3.65
C LEU A 111 8.13 9.09 4.24
N LEU A 112 6.87 9.37 3.93
CA LEU A 112 6.17 10.55 4.47
C LEU A 112 5.91 10.41 5.97
N ILE A 113 5.59 9.20 6.44
CA ILE A 113 5.36 8.90 7.86
C ILE A 113 6.65 8.99 8.68
N GLN A 114 7.80 8.64 8.10
CA GLN A 114 9.08 8.65 8.82
C GLN A 114 9.70 10.04 9.00
N LYS A 115 9.34 11.01 8.15
CA LYS A 115 9.96 12.35 8.12
C LYS A 115 9.28 13.38 9.04
N LYS A 116 8.33 12.97 9.87
CA LYS A 116 7.57 13.83 10.79
C LYS A 116 7.58 13.22 12.18
#